data_AF-A0A1G2LV03-F1
#
_entry.id   AF-A0A1G2LV03-F1
#
_cell.length_a   1.000
_cell.length_b   1.000
_cell.length_c   1.000
_cell.angle_alpha   90.00
_cell.angle_beta   90.00
_cell.angle_gamma   90.00
#
_symmetry.space_group_name_H-M   'P 1'
#
loop_
_entity.id
_entity.type
_entity.pdbx_description
1 polymer ?
#
loop_
_entity_poly.entity_id
_entity_poly.type
_entity_poly.pdbx_seq_one_letter_code
_entity_poly.pdbx_strand_id
1 'polypeptide(L)'
;MKESSVIIFATTTVLNIKSELKAQQKISILPGQNVKFDDLRINFQDKKPIEFGKNSFFNFKLLAPKAEVHVGEATTLRGQILAKKIKIEKVSVLGKEEFLVKDGDSEKIVEDQGLKFIVNEIIILFAEEATSIDVQNTVFPFGGSIIGIIPQPKIYKIEVQTTTVSELNNIIFQLRNSGNPLIIAVTQNFVE
;
A
#
# COMPACT_ATOMS: atom_id res chain seq x y z
N MET A 1 3.93 -6.43 25.04
CA MET A 1 2.93 -7.26 24.31
C MET A 1 3.19 -8.72 24.60
N LYS A 2 2.14 -9.47 24.97
CA LYS A 2 2.25 -10.89 25.32
C LYS A 2 2.29 -11.76 24.07
N GLU A 3 2.87 -12.95 24.17
CA GLU A 3 2.98 -13.91 23.08
C GLU A 3 1.64 -14.16 22.39
N SER A 4 1.66 -14.36 21.07
CA SER A 4 0.47 -14.63 20.24
C SER A 4 -0.60 -13.52 20.28
N SER A 5 -0.22 -12.29 20.60
CA SER A 5 -1.16 -11.15 20.55
C SER A 5 -1.27 -10.57 19.14
N VAL A 6 -2.49 -10.15 18.79
CA VAL A 6 -2.80 -9.40 17.56
C VAL A 6 -3.26 -8.00 17.94
N ILE A 7 -2.68 -6.99 17.30
CA ILE A 7 -3.08 -5.59 17.41
C ILE A 7 -3.53 -5.12 16.03
N ILE A 8 -4.72 -4.53 15.96
CA ILE A 8 -5.27 -3.96 14.74
C ILE A 8 -5.49 -2.46 14.97
N PHE A 9 -4.94 -1.61 14.10
CA PHE A 9 -5.17 -0.16 14.16
C PHE A 9 -6.09 0.28 13.03
N ALA A 10 -7.23 0.86 13.38
CA ALA A 10 -8.29 1.20 12.42
C ALA A 10 -8.17 2.63 11.86
N THR A 11 -7.23 3.44 12.35
CA THR A 11 -6.98 4.81 11.90
C THR A 11 -5.51 5.18 12.08
N THR A 12 -5.05 6.28 11.46
CA THR A 12 -3.73 6.87 11.73
C THR A 12 -3.56 7.13 13.23
N THR A 13 -2.59 6.44 13.83
CA THR A 13 -2.45 6.36 15.29
C THR A 13 -1.02 6.70 15.68
N VAL A 14 -0.85 7.54 16.70
CA VAL A 14 0.47 7.85 17.29
C VAL A 14 0.55 7.34 18.72
N LEU A 15 1.46 6.39 18.96
CA LEU A 15 1.76 5.88 20.29
C LEU A 15 3.05 6.50 20.82
N ASN A 16 2.97 7.19 21.96
CA ASN A 16 4.14 7.74 22.64
C ASN A 16 4.49 6.87 23.85
N ILE A 17 5.62 6.18 23.78
CA ILE A 17 6.07 5.24 24.81
C ILE A 17 7.26 5.83 25.54
N LYS A 18 7.11 5.99 26.86
CA LYS A 18 8.09 6.68 27.71
C LYS A 18 9.20 5.78 28.25
N SER A 19 8.93 4.50 28.50
CA SER A 19 9.82 3.65 29.31
C SER A 19 10.06 2.26 28.73
N GLU A 20 9.02 1.53 28.31
CA GLU A 20 9.17 0.15 27.87
C GLU A 20 8.31 -0.15 26.63
N LEU A 21 8.98 -0.64 25.59
CA LEU A 21 8.38 -1.26 24.43
C LEU A 21 9.01 -2.63 24.25
N LYS A 22 8.24 -3.67 24.51
CA LYS A 22 8.66 -5.06 24.33
C LYS A 22 7.55 -5.87 23.69
N ALA A 23 7.91 -6.66 22.68
CA ALA A 23 7.06 -7.66 22.05
C ALA A 23 7.68 -9.04 22.30
N GLN A 24 6.87 -9.97 22.80
CA GLN A 24 7.25 -11.38 22.85
C GLN A 24 7.21 -11.97 21.43
N GLN A 25 7.08 -13.29 21.31
CA GLN A 25 7.08 -13.99 20.02
C GLN A 25 5.66 -14.01 19.42
N LYS A 26 5.56 -14.29 18.10
CA LYS A 26 4.29 -14.49 17.41
C LYS A 26 3.34 -13.30 17.51
N ILE A 27 3.89 -12.09 17.47
CA ILE A 27 3.08 -10.86 17.53
C ILE A 27 2.67 -10.47 16.12
N SER A 28 1.42 -10.05 15.95
CA SER A 28 0.96 -9.43 14.71
C SER A 28 0.45 -8.01 14.98
N ILE A 29 1.00 -7.03 14.29
CA ILE A 29 0.50 -5.65 14.28
C ILE A 29 0.05 -5.34 12.85
N LEU A 30 -1.25 -5.17 12.65
CA LEU A 30 -1.89 -5.12 11.35
C LEU A 30 -2.69 -3.82 11.16
N PRO A 31 -2.69 -3.22 9.96
CA PRO A 31 -3.62 -2.15 9.65
C PRO A 31 -5.05 -2.70 9.57
N GLY A 32 -6.02 -1.87 9.94
CA GLY A 32 -7.43 -2.09 9.63
C GLY A 32 -7.74 -1.75 8.17
N GLN A 33 -9.01 -1.82 7.80
CA GLN A 33 -9.46 -1.47 6.45
C GLN A 33 -9.17 0.01 6.15
N ASN A 34 -8.67 0.30 4.94
CA ASN A 34 -8.37 1.65 4.44
C ASN A 34 -7.27 2.41 5.21
N VAL A 35 -6.38 1.70 5.89
CA VAL A 35 -5.24 2.28 6.63
C VAL A 35 -3.93 1.74 6.06
N LYS A 36 -2.92 2.60 5.92
CA LYS A 36 -1.59 2.20 5.45
C LYS A 36 -0.81 1.48 6.54
N PHE A 37 0.15 0.67 6.15
CA PHE A 37 1.02 -0.05 7.09
C PHE A 37 1.88 0.87 7.97
N ASP A 38 2.14 2.11 7.56
CA ASP A 38 2.94 3.10 8.30
C ASP A 38 2.12 4.17 9.02
N ASP A 39 0.78 4.09 8.95
CA ASP A 39 -0.15 4.98 9.67
C ASP A 39 -0.11 4.77 11.19
N LEU A 40 0.40 3.63 11.66
CA LEU A 40 0.78 3.46 13.05
C LEU A 40 2.20 3.99 13.27
N ARG A 41 2.33 5.12 13.97
CA ARG A 41 3.61 5.68 14.39
C ARG A 41 3.85 5.43 15.88
N ILE A 42 4.99 4.86 16.22
CA ILE A 42 5.43 4.61 17.59
C ILE A 42 6.65 5.50 17.87
N ASN A 43 6.52 6.42 18.82
CA ASN A 43 7.62 7.24 19.31
C ASN A 43 8.11 6.67 20.65
N PHE A 44 9.34 6.16 20.67
CA PHE A 44 9.97 5.66 21.89
C PHE A 44 11.01 6.66 22.40
N GLN A 45 10.85 7.10 23.65
CA GLN A 45 11.61 8.23 24.21
C GLN A 45 12.84 7.80 25.04
N ASP A 46 12.86 6.56 25.53
CA ASP A 46 13.92 6.02 26.36
C ASP A 46 15.13 5.54 25.52
N LYS A 47 16.22 5.20 26.20
CA LYS A 47 17.44 4.60 25.64
C LYS A 47 17.47 3.07 25.78
N LYS A 48 16.52 2.50 26.53
CA LYS A 48 16.44 1.06 26.76
C LYS A 48 16.29 0.29 25.44
N PRO A 49 16.90 -0.89 25.32
CA PRO A 49 16.72 -1.73 24.14
C PRO A 49 15.24 -2.09 23.93
N ILE A 50 14.83 -2.10 22.67
CA ILE A 50 13.50 -2.55 22.24
C ILE A 50 13.68 -3.94 21.64
N GLU A 51 13.00 -4.91 22.22
CA GLU A 51 13.04 -6.30 21.76
C GLU A 51 11.72 -6.67 21.09
N PHE A 52 11.80 -7.02 19.81
CA PHE A 52 10.74 -7.68 19.07
C PHE A 52 11.05 -9.16 18.93
N GLY A 53 10.22 -10.03 19.51
CA GLY A 53 10.42 -11.47 19.44
C GLY A 53 10.22 -12.07 18.04
N LYS A 54 10.60 -13.34 17.92
CA LYS A 54 10.61 -14.12 16.67
C LYS A 54 9.22 -14.37 16.11
N ASN A 55 9.17 -14.77 14.83
CA ASN A 55 7.95 -15.20 14.12
C ASN A 55 6.84 -14.16 14.16
N SER A 56 7.19 -12.89 14.04
CA SER A 56 6.25 -11.79 14.18
C SER A 56 5.99 -11.08 12.84
N PHE A 57 4.87 -10.37 12.77
CA PHE A 57 4.50 -9.52 11.64
C PHE A 57 4.20 -8.11 12.13
N PHE A 58 4.89 -7.12 11.59
CA PHE A 58 4.83 -5.75 12.09
C PHE A 58 4.55 -4.74 10.99
N ASN A 59 3.44 -4.01 11.13
CA ASN A 59 3.15 -2.80 10.34
C ASN A 59 3.18 -1.56 11.24
N PHE A 60 4.27 -0.80 11.16
CA PHE A 60 4.37 0.50 11.83
C PHE A 60 5.58 1.30 11.36
N LYS A 61 5.61 2.57 11.75
CA LYS A 61 6.80 3.42 11.81
C LYS A 61 7.29 3.59 13.25
N LEU A 62 8.48 3.10 13.57
CA LEU A 62 9.11 3.24 14.88
C LEU A 62 10.18 4.35 14.84
N LEU A 63 10.05 5.33 15.72
CA LEU A 63 11.06 6.35 15.98
C LEU A 63 11.62 6.15 17.39
N ALA A 64 12.82 5.59 17.46
CA ALA A 64 13.54 5.28 18.68
C ALA A 64 15.03 5.69 18.58
N PRO A 65 15.33 6.97 18.26
CA PRO A 65 16.67 7.39 17.82
C PRO A 65 17.78 7.20 18.87
N LYS A 66 17.41 6.97 20.14
CA LYS A 66 18.35 6.77 21.25
C LYS A 66 18.45 5.31 21.71
N ALA A 67 17.60 4.43 21.21
CA ALA A 67 17.52 3.03 21.62
C ALA A 67 18.14 2.10 20.58
N GLU A 68 18.53 0.91 21.04
CA GLU A 68 18.86 -0.21 20.17
C GLU A 68 17.59 -1.02 19.91
N VAL A 69 17.34 -1.40 18.65
CA VAL A 69 16.16 -2.17 18.26
C VAL A 69 16.60 -3.54 17.75
N HIS A 70 16.10 -4.59 18.37
CA HIS A 70 16.36 -5.97 17.99
C HIS A 70 15.10 -6.61 17.41
N VAL A 71 15.19 -7.04 16.15
CA VAL A 71 14.14 -7.75 15.44
C VAL A 71 14.50 -9.23 15.38
N GLY A 72 13.70 -10.06 16.04
CA GLY A 72 13.90 -11.50 16.14
C GLY A 72 13.75 -12.24 14.81
N GLU A 73 14.24 -13.47 14.76
CA GLU A 73 14.26 -14.33 13.56
C GLU A 73 12.87 -14.52 12.94
N ALA A 74 12.85 -14.77 11.62
CA ALA A 74 11.64 -15.05 10.85
C ALA A 74 10.54 -14.00 11.06
N THR A 75 10.94 -12.74 11.24
CA THR A 75 10.00 -11.62 11.40
C THR A 75 9.84 -10.90 10.07
N THR A 76 8.60 -10.54 9.75
CA THR A 76 8.32 -9.62 8.64
C THR A 76 8.00 -8.25 9.22
N LEU A 77 8.77 -7.24 8.82
CA LEU A 77 8.50 -5.83 9.11
C LEU A 77 8.14 -5.14 7.81
N ARG A 78 6.95 -4.57 7.76
CA ARG A 78 6.51 -3.70 6.69
C ARG A 78 6.31 -2.29 7.24
N GLY A 79 7.27 -1.41 6.98
CA GLY A 79 7.30 -0.09 7.62
C GLY A 79 8.71 0.47 7.77
N GLN A 80 8.92 1.30 8.79
CA GLN A 80 10.17 2.03 9.00
C GLN A 80 10.63 1.94 10.45
N ILE A 81 11.93 1.73 10.67
CA ILE A 81 12.56 1.83 11.99
C ILE A 81 13.69 2.86 11.90
N LEU A 82 13.62 3.89 12.73
CA LEU A 82 14.71 4.81 13.01
C LEU A 82 15.21 4.55 14.43
N ALA A 83 16.44 4.07 14.57
CA ALA A 83 17.03 3.74 15.87
C ALA A 83 18.52 4.08 15.92
N LYS A 84 19.09 4.11 17.14
CA LYS A 84 20.55 4.27 17.33
C LYS A 84 21.30 3.11 16.66
N LYS A 85 20.76 1.91 16.78
CA LYS A 85 21.27 0.68 16.20
C LYS A 85 20.10 -0.24 15.91
N ILE A 86 20.13 -0.92 14.76
CA ILE A 86 19.13 -1.89 14.36
C ILE A 86 19.85 -3.23 14.17
N LYS A 87 19.41 -4.25 14.90
CA LYS A 87 19.85 -5.64 14.72
C LYS A 87 18.67 -6.44 14.19
N ILE A 88 18.86 -7.09 13.06
CA ILE A 88 17.86 -7.94 12.43
C ILE A 88 18.42 -9.34 12.36
N GLU A 89 17.72 -10.28 12.97
CA GLU A 89 18.11 -11.68 12.96
C GLU A 89 17.72 -12.35 11.63
N LYS A 90 18.28 -13.55 11.40
CA LYS A 90 18.19 -14.29 10.14
C LYS A 90 16.74 -14.54 9.69
N VAL A 91 16.57 -14.69 8.38
CA VAL A 91 15.28 -15.04 7.73
C VAL A 91 14.20 -13.96 7.92
N SER A 92 14.56 -12.78 8.44
CA SER A 92 13.64 -11.66 8.54
C SER A 92 13.50 -10.95 7.20
N VAL A 93 12.29 -10.46 6.91
CA VAL A 93 11.96 -9.72 5.69
C VAL A 93 11.66 -8.28 6.07
N LEU A 94 12.33 -7.34 5.39
CA LEU A 94 12.03 -5.90 5.51
C LEU A 94 11.41 -5.43 4.20
N GLY A 95 10.12 -5.07 4.25
CA GLY A 95 9.40 -4.49 3.13
C GLY A 95 9.15 -3.00 3.34
N LYS A 96 9.39 -2.18 2.31
CA LYS A 96 9.08 -0.74 2.34
C LYS A 96 7.77 -0.40 1.60
N GLU A 97 7.26 -1.27 0.75
CA GLU A 97 6.14 -0.96 -0.16
C GLU A 97 5.18 -2.15 -0.26
N GLU A 98 3.86 -1.88 -0.25
CA GLU A 98 3.03 -2.60 -1.21
C GLU A 98 2.82 -1.65 -2.37
N PHE A 99 3.10 -2.12 -3.57
CA PHE A 99 2.26 -1.75 -4.68
C PHE A 99 0.87 -2.25 -4.30
N LEU A 100 -0.08 -1.34 -4.06
CA LEU A 100 -1.48 -1.73 -4.19
C LEU A 100 -1.58 -2.30 -5.60
N VAL A 101 -1.80 -3.59 -5.74
CA VAL A 101 -2.13 -4.24 -7.01
C VAL A 101 -3.17 -5.27 -6.63
N LYS A 102 -4.43 -4.89 -6.74
CA LYS A 102 -5.52 -5.86 -6.75
C LYS A 102 -5.41 -6.65 -8.06
N ASP A 103 -5.42 -7.98 -7.95
CA ASP A 103 -5.52 -8.85 -9.11
C ASP A 103 -6.80 -8.52 -9.89
N GLY A 104 -6.71 -8.66 -11.22
CA GLY A 104 -7.84 -8.40 -12.10
C GLY A 104 -8.98 -9.38 -11.89
N ASP A 105 -10.22 -8.92 -12.07
CA ASP A 105 -11.40 -9.79 -12.01
C ASP A 105 -11.46 -10.69 -13.26
N SER A 106 -11.13 -11.97 -13.08
CA SER A 106 -11.09 -12.95 -14.17
C SER A 106 -12.47 -13.19 -14.81
N GLU A 107 -13.56 -12.95 -14.09
CA GLU A 107 -14.93 -13.11 -14.62
C GLU A 107 -15.31 -11.97 -15.58
N LYS A 108 -14.53 -10.88 -15.58
CA LYS A 108 -14.76 -9.67 -16.37
C LYS A 108 -13.82 -9.53 -17.56
N ILE A 109 -13.08 -10.59 -17.90
CA ILE A 109 -12.25 -10.64 -19.09
C ILE A 109 -13.16 -10.72 -20.32
N VAL A 110 -12.95 -9.81 -21.25
CA VAL A 110 -13.61 -9.76 -22.56
C VAL A 110 -12.57 -9.76 -23.66
N GLU A 111 -12.97 -10.19 -24.85
CA GLU A 111 -12.15 -10.16 -26.06
C GLU A 111 -12.79 -9.25 -27.09
N ASP A 112 -12.03 -8.27 -27.59
CA ASP A 112 -12.44 -7.39 -28.68
C ASP A 112 -11.26 -7.22 -29.66
N GLN A 113 -11.54 -7.38 -30.95
CA GLN A 113 -10.52 -7.30 -32.03
C GLN A 113 -9.28 -8.19 -31.81
N GLY A 114 -9.45 -9.35 -31.16
CA GLY A 114 -8.36 -10.29 -30.85
C GLY A 114 -7.48 -9.89 -29.68
N LEU A 115 -7.87 -8.86 -28.91
CA LEU A 115 -7.20 -8.45 -27.68
C LEU A 115 -8.10 -8.76 -26.47
N LYS A 116 -7.52 -9.37 -25.44
CA LYS A 116 -8.21 -9.65 -24.18
C LYS A 116 -7.88 -8.58 -23.15
N PHE A 117 -8.90 -8.09 -22.46
CA PHE A 117 -8.75 -7.12 -21.38
C PHE A 117 -9.91 -7.22 -20.40
N ILE A 118 -9.77 -6.56 -19.25
CA ILE A 118 -10.79 -6.57 -18.20
C ILE A 118 -11.75 -5.39 -18.40
N VAL A 119 -13.04 -5.69 -18.58
CA VAL A 119 -14.05 -4.70 -19.03
C VAL A 119 -14.33 -3.59 -18.01
N ASN A 120 -13.86 -3.73 -16.77
CA ASN A 120 -14.04 -2.76 -15.68
C ASN A 120 -12.72 -2.18 -15.14
N GLU A 121 -11.63 -2.30 -15.88
CA GLU A 121 -10.32 -1.81 -15.45
C GLU A 121 -9.63 -0.98 -16.54
N ILE A 122 -9.11 0.18 -16.14
CA ILE A 122 -8.27 1.05 -16.98
C ILE A 122 -6.90 1.25 -16.36
N ILE A 123 -5.90 1.45 -17.21
CA ILE A 123 -4.55 1.84 -16.83
C ILE A 123 -4.34 3.28 -17.27
N ILE A 124 -3.91 4.14 -16.33
CA ILE A 124 -3.60 5.55 -16.59
C ILE A 124 -2.15 5.81 -16.23
N LEU A 125 -1.40 6.37 -17.17
CA LEU A 125 -0.08 6.96 -16.92
C LEU A 125 -0.26 8.45 -16.66
N PHE A 126 0.19 8.90 -15.49
CA PHE A 126 0.19 10.30 -15.09
C PHE A 126 1.59 10.93 -15.19
N ALA A 127 1.62 12.25 -15.34
CA ALA A 127 2.83 13.06 -15.24
C ALA A 127 3.49 12.96 -13.86
N GLU A 128 4.81 13.15 -13.80
CA GLU A 128 5.59 12.96 -12.57
C GLU A 128 5.17 13.91 -11.43
N GLU A 129 4.57 15.04 -11.74
CA GLU A 129 4.05 16.02 -10.79
C GLU A 129 2.67 15.65 -10.21
N ALA A 130 1.95 14.70 -10.82
CA ALA A 130 0.58 14.37 -10.42
C ALA A 130 0.51 13.80 -9.00
N THR A 131 -0.28 14.39 -8.11
CA THR A 131 -0.47 13.91 -6.75
C THR A 131 -1.55 12.81 -6.69
N SER A 132 -1.59 12.04 -5.60
CA SER A 132 -2.67 11.07 -5.37
C SER A 132 -4.07 11.71 -5.38
N ILE A 133 -4.17 13.00 -4.98
CA ILE A 133 -5.42 13.75 -4.98
C ILE A 133 -5.82 14.07 -6.42
N ASP A 134 -4.88 14.45 -7.28
CA ASP A 134 -5.13 14.72 -8.69
C ASP A 134 -5.65 13.47 -9.42
N VAL A 135 -5.04 12.32 -9.13
CA VAL A 135 -5.50 11.03 -9.67
C VAL A 135 -6.92 10.73 -9.23
N GLN A 136 -7.20 10.83 -7.92
CA GLN A 136 -8.54 10.58 -7.39
C GLN A 136 -9.59 11.50 -8.01
N ASN A 137 -9.29 12.80 -8.13
CA ASN A 137 -10.19 13.78 -8.74
C ASN A 137 -10.41 13.53 -10.24
N THR A 138 -9.41 12.96 -10.93
CA THR A 138 -9.50 12.60 -12.35
C THR A 138 -10.48 11.45 -12.58
N VAL A 139 -10.49 10.44 -11.69
CA VAL A 139 -11.25 9.21 -11.90
C VAL A 139 -12.60 9.17 -11.18
N PHE A 140 -12.76 9.97 -10.12
CA PHE A 140 -13.99 10.04 -9.33
C PHE A 140 -15.27 10.35 -10.15
N PRO A 141 -15.26 11.26 -11.14
CA PRO A 141 -16.44 11.53 -11.96
C PRO A 141 -16.95 10.32 -12.76
N PHE A 142 -16.08 9.33 -12.99
CA PHE A 142 -16.38 8.08 -13.70
C PHE A 142 -16.70 6.92 -12.76
N GLY A 143 -16.90 7.20 -11.47
CA GLY A 143 -17.04 6.17 -10.43
C GLY A 143 -15.77 5.35 -10.22
N GLY A 144 -14.62 5.89 -10.63
CA GLY A 144 -13.34 5.19 -10.61
C GLY A 144 -12.74 5.08 -9.21
N SER A 145 -12.17 3.92 -8.91
CA SER A 145 -11.44 3.63 -7.66
C SER A 145 -10.04 3.12 -7.97
N ILE A 146 -9.03 3.68 -7.29
CA ILE A 146 -7.64 3.25 -7.47
C ILE A 146 -7.48 1.86 -6.83
N ILE A 147 -7.21 0.86 -7.66
CA ILE A 147 -6.98 -0.53 -7.23
C ILE A 147 -5.53 -0.99 -7.45
N GLY A 148 -4.71 -0.17 -8.13
CA GLY A 148 -3.28 -0.33 -8.04
C GLY A 148 -2.42 0.84 -8.50
N ILE A 149 -1.15 0.83 -8.09
CA ILE A 149 -0.21 1.92 -8.30
C ILE A 149 1.20 1.37 -8.55
N ILE A 150 1.82 1.82 -9.63
CA ILE A 150 3.27 1.81 -9.84
C ILE A 150 3.71 3.27 -9.69
N PRO A 151 4.58 3.61 -8.73
CA PRO A 151 4.92 5.00 -8.44
C PRO A 151 5.94 5.58 -9.43
N GLN A 152 6.76 4.73 -10.06
CA GLN A 152 7.78 5.12 -11.04
C GLN A 152 7.86 4.08 -12.17
N PRO A 153 7.34 4.37 -13.37
CA PRO A 153 6.55 5.56 -13.74
C PRO A 153 5.20 5.61 -13.01
N LYS A 154 4.56 6.78 -12.90
CA LYS A 154 3.27 6.98 -12.19
C LYS A 154 2.09 6.35 -12.94
N ILE A 155 2.00 5.03 -12.89
CA ILE A 155 0.92 4.25 -13.49
C ILE A 155 -0.09 3.88 -12.42
N TYR A 156 -1.36 4.11 -12.72
CA TYR A 156 -2.47 3.77 -11.85
C TYR A 156 -3.39 2.79 -12.56
N LYS A 157 -3.72 1.72 -11.84
CA LYS A 157 -4.77 0.78 -12.20
C LYS A 157 -6.06 1.23 -11.50
N ILE A 158 -7.09 1.49 -12.30
CA ILE A 158 -8.36 2.06 -11.83
C ILE A 158 -9.49 1.09 -12.17
N GLU A 159 -10.29 0.73 -11.17
CA GLU A 159 -11.55 0.02 -11.34
C GLU A 159 -12.66 1.03 -11.61
N VAL A 160 -13.46 0.79 -12.65
CA VAL A 160 -14.61 1.62 -13.03
C VAL A 160 -15.88 0.77 -13.04
N GLN A 161 -17.06 1.42 -13.01
CA GLN A 161 -18.35 0.72 -12.97
C GLN A 161 -18.87 0.40 -14.37
N THR A 162 -18.10 -0.35 -15.16
CA THR A 162 -18.48 -0.74 -16.53
C THR A 162 -18.69 -2.24 -16.65
N THR A 163 -19.62 -2.61 -17.54
CA THR A 163 -20.00 -3.99 -17.83
C THR A 163 -19.85 -4.36 -19.30
N THR A 164 -19.72 -3.36 -20.18
CA THR A 164 -19.56 -3.55 -21.62
C THR A 164 -18.30 -2.88 -22.15
N VAL A 165 -17.77 -3.41 -23.25
CA VAL A 165 -16.62 -2.83 -23.97
C VAL A 165 -16.88 -1.38 -24.39
N SER A 166 -18.12 -1.09 -24.82
CA SER A 166 -18.52 0.25 -25.24
C SER A 166 -18.46 1.26 -24.09
N GLU A 167 -18.95 0.89 -22.90
CA GLU A 167 -18.90 1.74 -21.70
C GLU A 167 -17.45 2.05 -21.30
N LEU A 168 -16.59 1.03 -21.26
CA LEU A 168 -15.18 1.19 -20.95
C LEU A 168 -14.49 2.12 -21.94
N ASN A 169 -14.69 1.88 -23.24
CA ASN A 169 -14.10 2.69 -24.30
C ASN A 169 -14.60 4.14 -24.26
N ASN A 170 -15.85 4.38 -23.86
CA ASN A 170 -16.37 5.73 -23.67
C ASN A 170 -15.65 6.46 -22.52
N ILE A 171 -15.43 5.79 -21.38
CA ILE A 171 -14.65 6.39 -20.27
C ILE A 171 -13.22 6.69 -20.70
N ILE A 172 -12.56 5.75 -21.38
CA ILE A 172 -11.19 5.94 -21.90
C ILE A 172 -11.16 7.14 -22.85
N PHE A 173 -12.13 7.24 -23.75
CA PHE A 173 -12.24 8.37 -24.67
C PHE A 173 -12.44 9.70 -23.92
N GLN A 174 -13.33 9.75 -22.94
CA GLN A 174 -13.57 10.96 -22.14
C GLN A 174 -12.33 11.39 -21.34
N LEU A 175 -11.59 10.43 -20.76
CA LEU A 175 -10.35 10.72 -20.03
C LEU A 175 -9.25 11.25 -20.96
N ARG A 176 -9.04 10.60 -22.11
CA ARG A 176 -8.05 11.04 -23.13
C ARG A 176 -8.35 12.44 -23.65
N ASN A 177 -9.63 12.80 -23.75
CA ASN A 177 -10.09 14.08 -24.28
C ASN A 177 -10.50 15.09 -23.20
N SER A 178 -10.20 14.82 -21.93
CA SER A 178 -10.57 15.70 -20.81
C SER A 178 -9.83 17.05 -20.80
N GLY A 179 -8.74 17.16 -21.57
CA GLY A 179 -7.83 18.32 -21.51
C GLY A 179 -7.01 18.39 -20.23
N ASN A 180 -7.03 17.35 -19.39
CA ASN A 180 -6.22 17.28 -18.18
C ASN A 180 -4.74 17.09 -18.53
N PRO A 181 -3.85 18.08 -18.29
CA PRO A 181 -2.45 18.01 -18.67
C PRO A 181 -1.66 16.96 -17.88
N LEU A 182 -2.20 16.46 -16.77
CA LEU A 182 -1.55 15.45 -15.94
C LEU A 182 -1.71 14.03 -16.51
N ILE A 183 -2.66 13.82 -17.43
CA ILE A 183 -2.86 12.52 -18.07
C ILE A 183 -1.92 12.43 -19.27
N ILE A 184 -0.98 11.48 -19.24
CA ILE A 184 -0.09 11.19 -20.37
C ILE A 184 -0.74 10.15 -21.29
N ALA A 185 -1.29 9.08 -20.72
CA ALA A 185 -1.93 8.01 -21.48
C ALA A 185 -3.00 7.30 -20.67
N VAL A 186 -4.00 6.75 -21.36
CA VAL A 186 -5.08 5.93 -20.79
C VAL A 186 -5.29 4.73 -21.70
N THR A 187 -5.39 3.52 -21.17
CA THR A 187 -5.61 2.29 -21.95
C THR A 187 -6.42 1.26 -21.18
N GLN A 188 -6.94 0.23 -21.89
CA GLN A 188 -7.50 -0.95 -21.23
C GLN A 188 -6.42 -1.70 -20.43
N ASN A 189 -6.84 -2.42 -19.39
CA ASN A 189 -5.97 -3.39 -18.74
C ASN A 189 -5.96 -4.72 -19.53
N PHE A 190 -5.01 -4.86 -20.46
CA PHE A 190 -4.85 -6.07 -21.26
C PHE A 190 -4.36 -7.26 -20.42
N VAL A 191 -4.81 -8.45 -20.78
CA VAL A 191 -4.44 -9.73 -20.15
C VAL A 191 -3.99 -10.71 -21.23
N GLU A 192 -3.00 -11.55 -20.91
CA GLU A 192 -2.53 -12.63 -21.80
C GLU A 192 -3.44 -13.86 -21.75
#